data_AF-A0A6S7HYU0-F1
#
_entry.id   AF-A0A6S7HYU0-F1
#
_cell.length_a   1.000
_cell.length_b   1.000
_cell.length_c   1.000
_cell.angle_alpha   90.00
_cell.angle_beta   90.00
_cell.angle_gamma   90.00
#
_symmetry.space_group_name_H-M   'P 1'
#
loop_
_entity.id
_entity.type
_entity.pdbx_description
1 polymer ?
#
loop_
_entity_poly.entity_id
_entity_poly.type
_entity_poly.pdbx_seq_one_letter_code
_entity_poly.pdbx_strand_id
1 'polypeptide(L)'
;MASNYPLGYDDERFESIVDQNFHCLICYNVLKDPVMCRRNQHYFCNGCITEHLRTNFHTCPTCADELSVETLAEVPRIVKNYLDERKIRCDHYDRGCRELVQLQNLKRHVAECGFTPVVCGNQGCGETISKRDRTYHESELCQFRKLKCHNCGEISAMMAGMKTEIANLDTKISTKMAHTDTKLKNMDTKLKNIDTKITNIVTKQENMNTKLENMNTKQENNVEAKFEATNNEVRGIKMSLNEVKDGFDHLKEAVLLEKIESKERKQEEITRDLSGTASGGRENQHIFVAGGLLRNSVEIFNYRQRVWSLLKPMPASRESASSFVYNNHVTVAGGVGHAAVDNIIRMNIHPVPDLSINWNDFAAKLPAKMQAHSSVVYKDSLLVTGGYYTDQGVFSDCIHEVQLKPPHTVKLVSKMPEPRIRHSTVLCDDSILIVGGKKAGNCKDNLSSVLSYDIKKNECQQLPALPYPVSEMATVKWAENVVIIGGVDKDGKELTNVIIYNIKTGNSHMLPPMLHKRKGCMAVVIENTIVVLGGCDERGNFLKSVEGFNFERFSWQELPDMKKVRYLATAVVI
;
A
#
# COMPACT_ATOMS: atom_id res chain seq x y z
N MET A 1 32.34 -31.05 -39.50
CA MET A 1 31.59 -29.87 -39.98
C MET A 1 30.86 -30.30 -41.24
N ALA A 2 29.56 -30.03 -41.38
CA ALA A 2 28.87 -30.30 -42.63
C ALA A 2 29.28 -29.24 -43.66
N SER A 3 29.77 -29.67 -44.81
CA SER A 3 30.16 -28.79 -45.92
C SER A 3 28.89 -28.28 -46.62
N ASN A 4 28.49 -27.04 -46.31
CA ASN A 4 27.25 -26.44 -46.78
C ASN A 4 27.35 -25.99 -48.26
N TYR A 5 27.51 -26.95 -49.17
CA TYR A 5 27.54 -26.71 -50.61
C TYR A 5 26.16 -26.32 -51.15
N PRO A 6 26.09 -25.43 -52.16
CA PRO A 6 24.82 -25.03 -52.75
C PRO A 6 24.16 -26.20 -53.51
N LEU A 7 23.11 -26.76 -52.92
CA LEU A 7 22.21 -27.73 -53.54
C LEU A 7 21.42 -27.11 -54.71
N GLY A 8 20.64 -27.94 -55.41
CA GLY A 8 19.64 -27.50 -56.39
C GLY A 8 18.60 -26.54 -55.79
N TYR A 9 17.85 -25.84 -56.64
CA TYR A 9 16.77 -24.95 -56.23
C TYR A 9 15.54 -25.74 -55.80
N ASP A 10 14.96 -25.41 -54.65
CA ASP A 10 13.76 -26.06 -54.12
C ASP A 10 12.53 -25.71 -54.99
N ASP A 11 11.70 -26.70 -55.33
CA ASP A 11 10.56 -26.54 -56.26
C ASP A 11 9.58 -25.43 -55.87
N GLU A 12 9.30 -25.27 -54.57
CA GLU A 12 8.43 -24.22 -54.06
C GLU A 12 8.89 -22.81 -54.46
N ARG A 13 10.16 -22.62 -54.79
CA ARG A 13 10.68 -21.33 -55.22
C ARG A 13 10.17 -20.91 -56.60
N PHE A 14 9.71 -21.83 -57.44
CA PHE A 14 9.27 -21.51 -58.79
C PHE A 14 7.78 -21.10 -58.85
N GLU A 15 7.42 -20.28 -59.83
CA GLU A 15 6.02 -19.86 -60.07
C GLU A 15 5.14 -21.01 -60.60
N SER A 16 5.75 -21.98 -61.27
CA SER A 16 5.13 -23.16 -61.85
C SER A 16 5.94 -24.40 -61.48
N ILE A 17 5.26 -25.53 -61.26
CA ILE A 17 5.91 -26.84 -61.09
C ILE A 17 6.91 -27.07 -62.22
N VAL A 18 8.13 -27.45 -61.87
CA VAL A 18 9.18 -27.84 -62.82
C VAL A 18 9.05 -29.33 -63.12
N ASP A 19 9.23 -29.73 -64.37
CA ASP A 19 9.15 -31.14 -64.74
C ASP A 19 10.34 -31.94 -64.16
N GLN A 20 10.06 -33.14 -63.63
CA GLN A 20 11.01 -33.98 -62.88
C GLN A 20 12.31 -34.30 -63.64
N ASN A 21 12.29 -34.24 -64.98
CA ASN A 21 13.47 -34.44 -65.82
C ASN A 21 14.51 -33.32 -65.70
N PHE A 22 14.16 -32.19 -65.07
CA PHE A 22 15.05 -31.04 -64.82
C PHE A 22 15.55 -30.95 -63.37
N HIS A 23 15.51 -32.07 -62.64
CA HIS A 23 16.00 -32.17 -61.27
C HIS A 23 17.33 -32.94 -61.20
N CYS A 24 18.12 -32.66 -60.18
CA CYS A 24 19.42 -33.28 -59.98
C CYS A 24 19.28 -34.70 -59.40
N LEU A 25 19.85 -35.70 -60.07
CA LEU A 25 19.82 -37.10 -59.65
C LEU A 25 20.66 -37.42 -58.38
N ILE A 26 21.15 -36.40 -57.66
CA ILE A 26 21.87 -36.54 -56.37
C ILE A 26 21.11 -35.84 -55.24
N CYS A 27 20.63 -34.60 -55.45
CA CYS A 27 19.96 -33.82 -54.41
C CYS A 27 18.44 -33.66 -54.63
N TYR A 28 17.88 -34.23 -55.69
CA TYR A 28 16.46 -34.28 -56.06
C TYR A 28 15.74 -32.94 -56.27
N ASN A 29 16.34 -31.81 -55.92
CA ASN A 29 15.93 -30.44 -56.26
C ASN A 29 16.18 -30.08 -57.74
N VAL A 30 15.51 -29.02 -58.23
CA VAL A 30 15.69 -28.44 -59.58
C VAL A 30 17.15 -28.07 -59.83
N LEU A 31 17.65 -28.37 -61.03
CA LEU A 31 19.05 -28.21 -61.39
C LEU A 31 19.59 -26.78 -61.20
N LYS A 32 20.72 -26.67 -60.51
CA LYS A 32 21.48 -25.43 -60.28
C LYS A 32 22.86 -25.52 -60.91
N ASP A 33 23.17 -24.57 -61.78
CA ASP A 33 24.39 -24.55 -62.60
C ASP A 33 24.61 -25.96 -63.26
N PRO A 34 23.71 -26.37 -64.19
CA PRO A 34 23.56 -27.75 -64.65
C PRO A 34 24.73 -28.28 -65.50
N VAL A 35 25.10 -29.54 -65.25
CA VAL A 35 26.07 -30.33 -66.02
C VAL A 35 25.55 -31.76 -66.25
N MET A 36 26.14 -32.51 -67.19
CA MET A 36 25.76 -33.92 -67.46
C MET A 36 26.94 -34.87 -67.64
N CYS A 37 26.71 -36.18 -67.46
CA CYS A 37 27.65 -37.20 -67.90
C CYS A 37 27.58 -37.37 -69.43
N ARG A 38 28.73 -37.39 -70.11
CA ARG A 38 28.79 -37.27 -71.58
C ARG A 38 28.21 -38.48 -72.35
N ARG A 39 28.26 -39.70 -71.78
CA ARG A 39 27.81 -40.93 -72.47
C ARG A 39 26.29 -41.12 -72.38
N ASN A 40 25.73 -40.99 -71.18
CA ASN A 40 24.34 -41.35 -70.87
C ASN A 40 23.45 -40.15 -70.45
N GLN A 41 23.94 -38.91 -70.55
CA GLN A 41 23.19 -37.66 -70.39
C GLN A 41 22.45 -37.47 -69.04
N HIS A 42 22.89 -38.16 -67.98
CA HIS A 42 22.38 -37.96 -66.62
C HIS A 42 22.72 -36.55 -66.11
N TYR A 43 21.71 -35.82 -65.61
CA TYR A 43 21.81 -34.42 -65.21
C TYR A 43 22.09 -34.23 -63.71
N PHE A 44 22.99 -33.29 -63.39
CA PHE A 44 23.38 -32.95 -62.03
C PHE A 44 23.60 -31.45 -61.84
N CYS A 45 23.37 -30.95 -60.62
CA CYS A 45 23.93 -29.66 -60.19
C CYS A 45 25.46 -29.79 -60.13
N ASN A 46 26.21 -28.82 -60.69
CA ASN A 46 27.68 -28.90 -60.72
C ASN A 46 28.30 -29.13 -59.32
N GLY A 47 27.81 -28.44 -58.30
CA GLY A 47 28.28 -28.63 -56.92
C GLY A 47 28.04 -30.04 -56.36
N CYS A 48 26.91 -30.67 -56.69
CA CYS A 48 26.55 -32.00 -56.20
C CYS A 48 27.40 -33.10 -56.86
N ILE A 49 27.59 -33.05 -58.17
CA ILE A 49 28.44 -34.04 -58.86
C ILE A 49 29.93 -33.82 -58.57
N THR A 50 30.39 -32.57 -58.44
CA THR A 50 31.77 -32.29 -58.05
C THR A 50 32.10 -32.87 -56.67
N GLU A 51 31.21 -32.72 -55.69
CA GLU A 51 31.41 -33.32 -54.36
C GLU A 51 31.31 -34.84 -54.38
N HIS A 52 30.42 -35.43 -55.19
CA HIS A 52 30.37 -36.88 -55.39
C HIS A 52 31.69 -37.42 -55.95
N LEU A 53 32.18 -36.84 -57.06
CA LEU A 53 33.45 -37.24 -57.69
C LEU A 53 34.68 -36.99 -56.82
N ARG A 54 34.59 -36.07 -55.84
CA ARG A 54 35.64 -35.81 -54.83
C ARG A 54 35.62 -36.80 -53.67
N THR A 55 34.51 -37.51 -53.42
CA THR A 55 34.31 -38.33 -52.21
C THR A 55 34.07 -39.81 -52.47
N ASN A 56 33.41 -40.17 -53.57
CA ASN A 56 32.93 -41.51 -53.87
C ASN A 56 33.09 -41.83 -55.37
N PHE A 57 34.34 -42.13 -55.76
CA PHE A 57 34.75 -42.65 -57.06
C PHE A 57 34.66 -41.68 -58.25
N HIS A 58 35.55 -41.88 -59.24
CA HIS A 58 35.55 -41.14 -60.51
C HIS A 58 34.51 -41.73 -61.48
N THR A 59 33.25 -41.76 -61.07
CA THR A 59 32.15 -42.41 -61.81
C THR A 59 30.85 -41.63 -61.71
N CYS A 60 30.00 -41.76 -62.74
CA CYS A 60 28.64 -41.25 -62.71
C CYS A 60 27.77 -42.05 -61.72
N PRO A 61 27.10 -41.43 -60.72
CA PRO A 61 26.33 -42.15 -59.71
C PRO A 61 25.13 -42.94 -60.26
N THR A 62 24.66 -42.64 -61.48
CA THR A 62 23.46 -43.27 -62.06
C THR A 62 23.79 -44.42 -63.02
N CYS A 63 24.95 -44.39 -63.70
CA CYS A 63 25.32 -45.40 -64.71
C CYS A 63 26.72 -46.03 -64.53
N ALA A 64 27.45 -45.66 -63.47
CA ALA A 64 28.81 -46.13 -63.17
C ALA A 64 29.87 -45.90 -64.26
N ASP A 65 29.55 -45.17 -65.34
CA ASP A 65 30.53 -44.70 -66.32
C ASP A 65 31.64 -43.88 -65.65
N GLU A 66 32.89 -44.13 -66.05
CA GLU A 66 34.04 -43.29 -65.67
C GLU A 66 33.78 -41.81 -66.01
N LEU A 67 33.98 -40.95 -64.99
CA LEU A 67 33.65 -39.54 -65.02
C LEU A 67 34.57 -38.78 -64.04
N SER A 68 35.31 -37.78 -64.53
CA SER A 68 36.01 -36.79 -63.71
C SER A 68 35.42 -35.39 -63.92
N VAL A 69 35.78 -34.43 -63.05
CA VAL A 69 35.28 -33.04 -63.10
C VAL A 69 35.61 -32.38 -64.45
N GLU A 70 36.76 -32.71 -65.03
CA GLU A 70 37.26 -32.24 -66.32
C GLU A 70 36.51 -32.83 -67.52
N THR A 71 35.77 -33.93 -67.31
CA THR A 71 35.00 -34.64 -68.36
C THR A 71 33.49 -34.38 -68.31
N LEU A 72 33.02 -33.60 -67.33
CA LEU A 72 31.64 -33.14 -67.25
C LEU A 72 31.29 -32.31 -68.49
N ALA A 73 30.14 -32.60 -69.10
CA ALA A 73 29.66 -31.88 -70.28
C ALA A 73 28.65 -30.79 -69.88
N GLU A 74 28.65 -29.68 -70.62
CA GLU A 74 27.53 -28.72 -70.58
C GLU A 74 26.24 -29.40 -71.04
N VAL A 75 25.12 -29.04 -70.42
CA VAL A 75 23.80 -29.54 -70.84
C VAL A 75 23.36 -28.96 -72.19
N PRO A 76 22.52 -29.67 -72.97
CA PRO A 76 22.00 -29.16 -74.24
C PRO A 76 21.31 -27.79 -74.08
N ARG A 77 21.47 -26.89 -75.07
CA ARG A 77 20.91 -25.52 -75.01
C ARG A 77 19.40 -25.48 -74.70
N ILE A 78 18.63 -26.48 -75.14
CA ILE A 78 17.20 -26.57 -74.83
C ILE A 78 16.91 -26.75 -73.33
N VAL A 79 17.73 -27.54 -72.62
CA VAL A 79 17.65 -27.75 -71.17
C VAL A 79 18.00 -26.46 -70.44
N LYS A 80 19.09 -25.80 -70.87
CA LYS A 80 19.52 -24.52 -70.32
C LYS A 80 18.46 -23.43 -70.49
N ASN A 81 17.97 -23.22 -71.71
CA ASN A 81 16.93 -22.22 -72.01
C ASN A 81 15.64 -22.49 -71.22
N TYR A 82 15.18 -23.74 -71.15
CA TYR A 82 13.97 -24.11 -70.40
C TYR A 82 14.06 -23.71 -68.92
N LEU A 83 15.22 -23.93 -68.30
CA LEU A 83 15.52 -23.54 -66.92
C LEU A 83 15.68 -22.02 -66.77
N ASP A 84 16.48 -21.39 -67.62
CA ASP A 84 16.77 -19.95 -67.62
C ASP A 84 15.49 -19.10 -67.75
N GLU A 85 14.48 -19.59 -68.48
CA GLU A 85 13.17 -18.97 -68.66
C GLU A 85 12.20 -19.14 -67.47
N ARG A 86 12.39 -20.12 -66.57
CA ARG A 86 11.50 -20.33 -65.41
C ARG A 86 11.50 -19.10 -64.50
N LYS A 87 10.32 -18.65 -64.03
CA LYS A 87 10.24 -17.65 -62.96
C LYS A 87 10.49 -18.29 -61.60
N ILE A 88 11.36 -17.67 -60.80
CA ILE A 88 11.76 -18.09 -59.46
C ILE A 88 11.69 -16.90 -58.47
N ARG A 89 11.27 -17.19 -57.23
CA ARG A 89 11.27 -16.27 -56.09
C ARG A 89 12.71 -15.90 -55.70
N CYS A 90 12.93 -14.64 -55.36
CA CYS A 90 14.22 -14.12 -54.88
C CYS A 90 14.75 -14.88 -53.64
N ASP A 91 16.08 -14.97 -53.49
CA ASP A 91 16.78 -15.51 -52.29
C ASP A 91 16.44 -14.74 -50.98
N HIS A 92 15.69 -13.64 -51.07
CA HIS A 92 15.30 -12.77 -49.96
C HIS A 92 13.79 -12.65 -49.80
N TYR A 93 13.04 -13.68 -50.24
CA TYR A 93 11.58 -13.75 -50.10
C TYR A 93 11.12 -13.56 -48.64
N ASP A 94 11.73 -14.27 -47.70
CA ASP A 94 11.37 -14.21 -46.27
C ASP A 94 11.76 -12.87 -45.61
N ARG A 95 12.63 -12.09 -46.25
CA ARG A 95 12.95 -10.70 -45.87
C ARG A 95 11.99 -9.68 -46.48
N GLY A 96 11.04 -10.11 -47.31
CA GLY A 96 9.98 -9.29 -47.92
C GLY A 96 10.04 -9.16 -49.45
N CYS A 97 11.00 -9.77 -50.14
CA CYS A 97 11.12 -9.64 -51.60
C CYS A 97 10.13 -10.55 -52.36
N ARG A 98 9.05 -9.96 -52.86
CA ARG A 98 8.01 -10.68 -53.62
C ARG A 98 8.25 -10.78 -55.13
N GLU A 99 9.44 -10.39 -55.61
CA GLU A 99 9.78 -10.43 -57.04
C GLU A 99 9.92 -11.86 -57.54
N LEU A 100 9.28 -12.13 -58.69
CA LEU A 100 9.41 -13.37 -59.47
C LEU A 100 10.22 -13.05 -60.73
N VAL A 101 11.48 -13.47 -60.74
CA VAL A 101 12.43 -13.20 -61.83
C VAL A 101 12.73 -14.45 -62.62
N GLN A 102 13.02 -14.31 -63.91
CA GLN A 102 13.59 -15.42 -64.69
C GLN A 102 14.89 -15.91 -64.06
N LEU A 103 15.13 -17.22 -64.04
CA LEU A 103 16.29 -17.84 -63.39
C LEU A 103 17.63 -17.25 -63.86
N GLN A 104 17.78 -16.99 -65.17
CA GLN A 104 18.96 -16.31 -65.74
C GLN A 104 19.25 -14.92 -65.12
N ASN A 105 18.20 -14.22 -64.67
CA ASN A 105 18.28 -12.89 -64.06
C ASN A 105 18.44 -12.94 -62.53
N LEU A 106 18.26 -14.10 -61.87
CA LEU A 106 18.26 -14.20 -60.39
C LEU A 106 19.57 -13.70 -59.78
N LYS A 107 20.73 -14.11 -60.33
CA LYS A 107 22.06 -13.71 -59.82
C LYS A 107 22.27 -12.18 -59.85
N ARG A 108 21.71 -11.48 -60.86
CA ARG A 108 21.71 -10.01 -60.95
C ARG A 108 20.72 -9.39 -59.98
N HIS A 109 19.48 -9.90 -59.95
CA HIS A 109 18.42 -9.40 -59.07
C HIS A 109 18.86 -9.43 -57.60
N VAL A 110 19.45 -10.52 -57.10
CA VAL A 110 19.84 -10.67 -55.69
C VAL A 110 20.94 -9.69 -55.27
N ALA A 111 21.85 -9.31 -56.17
CA ALA A 111 22.85 -8.27 -55.92
C ALA A 111 22.23 -6.85 -55.88
N GLU A 112 21.25 -6.59 -56.74
CA GLU A 112 20.53 -5.31 -56.82
C GLU A 112 19.48 -5.14 -55.70
N CYS A 113 18.88 -6.24 -55.23
CA CYS A 113 17.69 -6.31 -54.40
C CYS A 113 17.69 -5.40 -53.15
N GLY A 114 16.58 -4.70 -52.93
CA GLY A 114 16.38 -3.85 -51.74
C GLY A 114 16.31 -4.63 -50.42
N PHE A 115 16.01 -5.92 -50.44
CA PHE A 115 15.84 -6.73 -49.22
C PHE A 115 17.11 -7.47 -48.78
N THR A 116 18.21 -7.35 -49.54
CA THR A 116 19.52 -7.91 -49.20
C THR A 116 19.97 -7.43 -47.81
N PRO A 117 20.47 -8.32 -46.93
CA PRO A 117 20.96 -7.93 -45.62
C PRO A 117 22.19 -7.02 -45.72
N VAL A 118 22.17 -5.91 -44.97
CA VAL A 118 23.30 -5.00 -44.77
C VAL A 118 23.40 -4.61 -43.30
N VAL A 119 24.62 -4.34 -42.82
CA VAL A 119 24.83 -3.87 -41.44
C VAL A 119 24.70 -2.35 -41.38
N CYS A 120 24.09 -1.83 -40.31
CA CYS A 120 24.02 -0.40 -40.03
C CYS A 120 25.41 0.24 -39.88
N GLY A 121 25.66 1.34 -40.58
CA GLY A 121 26.93 2.08 -40.57
C GLY A 121 27.13 3.02 -39.37
N ASN A 122 26.13 3.18 -38.49
CA ASN A 122 26.32 3.94 -37.26
C ASN A 122 27.17 3.14 -36.26
N GLN A 123 28.28 3.77 -35.85
CA GLN A 123 29.27 3.18 -34.95
C GLN A 123 28.63 2.74 -33.62
N GLY A 124 28.65 1.43 -33.34
CA GLY A 124 28.06 0.83 -32.14
C GLY A 124 26.70 0.16 -32.33
N CYS A 125 26.04 0.33 -33.50
CA CYS A 125 24.73 -0.27 -33.75
C CYS A 125 24.78 -1.77 -34.08
N GLY A 126 25.49 -2.16 -35.14
CA GLY A 126 25.68 -3.57 -35.53
C GLY A 126 24.44 -4.31 -36.06
N GLU A 127 23.26 -3.70 -36.07
CA GLU A 127 22.03 -4.34 -36.56
C GLU A 127 22.10 -4.68 -38.07
N THR A 128 21.52 -5.84 -38.44
CA THR A 128 21.43 -6.31 -39.83
C THR A 128 20.04 -6.03 -40.41
N ILE A 129 19.96 -4.98 -41.22
CA ILE A 129 18.74 -4.41 -41.80
C ILE A 129 18.68 -4.69 -43.30
N SER A 130 17.58 -4.33 -43.96
CA SER A 130 17.43 -4.47 -45.42
C SER A 130 18.03 -3.28 -46.15
N LYS A 131 18.76 -3.54 -47.25
CA LYS A 131 19.47 -2.55 -48.09
C LYS A 131 18.66 -1.28 -48.41
N ARG A 132 17.36 -1.43 -48.68
CA ARG A 132 16.40 -0.35 -48.98
C ARG A 132 16.09 0.57 -47.79
N ASP A 133 16.09 0.03 -46.58
CA ASP A 133 15.66 0.74 -45.37
C ASP A 133 16.86 1.35 -44.63
N ARG A 134 18.09 1.03 -45.07
CA ARG A 134 19.36 1.42 -44.47
C ARG A 134 19.43 2.90 -44.15
N THR A 135 19.16 3.78 -45.12
CA THR A 135 19.28 5.24 -44.94
C THR A 135 18.29 5.76 -43.90
N TYR A 136 17.04 5.29 -43.92
CA TYR A 136 16.01 5.69 -42.97
C TYR A 136 16.29 5.17 -41.55
N HIS A 137 16.82 3.94 -41.43
CA HIS A 137 17.33 3.46 -40.16
C HIS A 137 18.52 4.33 -39.68
N GLU A 138 19.51 4.58 -40.52
CA GLU A 138 20.72 5.33 -40.15
C GLU A 138 20.43 6.78 -39.72
N SER A 139 19.40 7.44 -40.29
CA SER A 139 19.04 8.83 -39.96
C SER A 139 17.90 8.98 -38.95
N GLU A 140 16.85 8.15 -38.95
CA GLU A 140 15.64 8.38 -38.14
C GLU A 140 15.40 7.36 -37.02
N LEU A 141 15.79 6.09 -37.20
CA LEU A 141 15.48 5.03 -36.23
C LEU A 141 16.65 4.69 -35.31
N CYS A 142 17.88 4.69 -35.84
CA CYS A 142 19.07 4.24 -35.13
C CYS A 142 19.32 5.09 -33.87
N GLN A 143 19.51 4.41 -32.74
CA GLN A 143 19.80 5.03 -31.45
C GLN A 143 21.23 5.63 -31.40
N PHE A 144 22.14 5.09 -32.21
CA PHE A 144 23.55 5.51 -32.31
C PHE A 144 23.79 6.62 -33.36
N ARG A 145 22.73 7.27 -33.86
CA ARG A 145 22.86 8.35 -34.85
C ARG A 145 23.45 9.64 -34.26
N LYS A 146 24.18 10.39 -35.07
CA LYS A 146 24.82 11.66 -34.66
C LYS A 146 23.90 12.85 -34.98
N LEU A 147 23.25 13.40 -33.97
CA LEU A 147 22.40 14.60 -34.09
C LEU A 147 23.24 15.89 -34.13
N LYS A 148 22.92 16.82 -35.04
CA LYS A 148 23.47 18.18 -35.03
C LYS A 148 22.69 19.05 -34.05
N CYS A 149 23.32 19.44 -32.94
CA CYS A 149 22.76 20.46 -32.05
C CYS A 149 22.92 21.85 -32.69
N HIS A 150 21.81 22.57 -32.86
CA HIS A 150 21.80 23.90 -33.48
C HIS A 150 21.90 25.05 -32.46
N ASN A 151 21.67 24.78 -31.16
CA ASN A 151 21.57 25.80 -30.10
C ASN A 151 22.62 25.65 -28.98
N CYS A 152 23.71 24.93 -29.22
CA CYS A 152 24.71 24.63 -28.19
C CYS A 152 25.41 25.86 -27.58
N GLY A 153 25.50 26.97 -28.31
CA GLY A 153 26.08 28.22 -27.79
C GLY A 153 25.25 28.84 -26.66
N GLU A 154 23.95 29.05 -26.90
CA GLU A 154 23.01 29.59 -25.90
C GLU A 154 22.88 28.66 -24.69
N ILE A 155 22.78 27.35 -24.94
CA ILE A 155 22.70 26.34 -23.87
C ILE A 155 23.98 26.34 -23.02
N SER A 156 25.17 26.47 -23.62
CA SER A 156 26.43 26.56 -22.89
C SER A 156 26.52 27.84 -22.03
N ALA A 157 26.10 28.98 -22.58
CA ALA A 157 26.03 30.24 -21.84
C ALA A 157 25.03 30.17 -20.66
N MET A 158 23.85 29.55 -20.88
CA MET A 158 22.85 29.32 -19.84
C MET A 158 23.37 28.37 -18.75
N MET A 159 24.05 27.28 -19.10
CA MET A 159 24.68 26.38 -18.11
C MET A 159 25.80 27.08 -17.33
N ALA A 160 26.59 27.95 -17.98
CA ALA A 160 27.62 28.74 -17.30
C ALA A 160 27.01 29.72 -16.29
N GLY A 161 25.94 30.43 -16.66
CA GLY A 161 25.18 31.31 -15.76
C GLY A 161 24.52 30.54 -14.60
N MET A 162 23.88 29.40 -14.89
CA MET A 162 23.30 28.55 -13.86
C MET A 162 24.37 28.01 -12.89
N LYS A 163 25.58 27.72 -13.36
CA LYS A 163 26.71 27.29 -12.52
C LYS A 163 27.21 28.41 -11.59
N THR A 164 27.25 29.67 -12.03
CA THR A 164 27.56 30.80 -11.14
C THR A 164 26.42 31.13 -10.19
N GLU A 165 25.15 30.98 -10.59
CA GLU A 165 24.02 31.08 -9.67
C GLU A 165 24.03 30.00 -8.58
N ILE A 166 24.35 28.76 -8.92
CA ILE A 166 24.51 27.67 -7.94
C ILE A 166 25.62 27.99 -6.94
N ALA A 167 26.78 28.49 -7.39
CA ALA A 167 27.86 28.92 -6.48
C ALA A 167 27.45 30.12 -5.59
N ASN A 168 26.67 31.06 -6.14
CA ASN A 168 26.11 32.19 -5.40
C ASN A 168 24.99 31.79 -4.42
N LEU A 169 24.33 30.65 -4.63
CA LEU A 169 23.38 30.06 -3.70
C LEU A 169 24.09 29.26 -2.60
N ASP A 170 25.10 28.46 -2.95
CA ASP A 170 25.88 27.65 -2.01
C ASP A 170 26.63 28.51 -0.97
N THR A 171 27.22 29.63 -1.41
CA THR A 171 27.80 30.64 -0.52
C THR A 171 26.75 31.35 0.37
N LYS A 172 25.54 31.63 -0.14
CA LYS A 172 24.41 32.16 0.64
C LYS A 172 23.85 31.13 1.64
N ILE A 173 23.89 29.85 1.33
CA ILE A 173 23.50 28.75 2.22
C ILE A 173 24.56 28.62 3.33
N SER A 174 25.84 28.50 2.96
CA SER A 174 26.96 28.39 3.90
C SER A 174 27.00 29.53 4.92
N THR A 175 26.81 30.78 4.47
CA THR A 175 26.77 31.95 5.36
C THR A 175 25.54 31.96 6.27
N LYS A 176 24.36 31.53 5.79
CA LYS A 176 23.17 31.36 6.63
C LYS A 176 23.32 30.23 7.64
N MET A 177 23.97 29.13 7.27
CA MET A 177 24.28 28.01 8.18
C MET A 177 25.21 28.47 9.30
N ALA A 178 26.34 29.12 8.99
CA ALA A 178 27.25 29.67 10.00
C ALA A 178 26.57 30.67 10.96
N HIS A 179 25.66 31.51 10.45
CA HIS A 179 24.86 32.42 11.29
C HIS A 179 23.84 31.67 12.18
N THR A 180 23.31 30.55 11.70
CA THR A 180 22.36 29.70 12.44
C THR A 180 23.07 28.90 13.52
N ASP A 181 24.23 28.30 13.25
CA ASP A 181 25.10 27.65 14.24
C ASP A 181 25.53 28.61 15.34
N THR A 182 25.85 29.86 14.98
CA THR A 182 26.18 30.92 15.95
C THR A 182 24.97 31.24 16.84
N LYS A 183 23.76 31.29 16.28
CA LYS A 183 22.52 31.44 17.07
C LYS A 183 22.27 30.23 17.98
N LEU A 184 22.49 29.00 17.50
CA LEU A 184 22.33 27.78 18.29
C LEU A 184 23.31 27.74 19.47
N LYS A 185 24.59 28.07 19.27
CA LYS A 185 25.59 28.21 20.35
C LYS A 185 25.21 29.30 21.37
N ASN A 186 24.64 30.41 20.90
CA ASN A 186 24.10 31.48 21.75
C ASN A 186 22.76 31.12 22.44
N MET A 187 22.11 30.02 22.06
CA MET A 187 20.94 29.46 22.74
C MET A 187 21.34 28.37 23.75
N ASP A 188 22.27 27.48 23.39
CA ASP A 188 22.87 26.48 24.28
C ASP A 188 23.50 27.12 25.53
N THR A 189 24.29 28.19 25.35
CA THR A 189 24.84 28.96 26.48
C THR A 189 23.77 29.62 27.34
N LYS A 190 22.65 30.07 26.75
CA LYS A 190 21.49 30.58 27.51
C LYS A 190 20.76 29.47 28.26
N LEU A 191 20.62 28.28 27.68
CA LEU A 191 20.02 27.11 28.34
C LEU A 191 20.85 26.67 29.54
N LYS A 192 22.19 26.60 29.42
CA LYS A 192 23.10 26.34 30.55
C LYS A 192 23.01 27.39 31.66
N ASN A 193 22.80 28.66 31.30
CA ASN A 193 22.54 29.77 32.24
C ASN A 193 21.10 29.78 32.83
N ILE A 194 20.19 28.95 32.32
CA ILE A 194 18.85 28.72 32.89
C ILE A 194 18.89 27.47 33.78
N ASP A 195 19.50 26.39 33.32
CA ASP A 195 19.71 25.14 34.07
C ASP A 195 20.41 25.38 35.41
N THR A 196 21.55 26.08 35.39
CA THR A 196 22.26 26.52 36.61
C THR A 196 21.39 27.39 37.53
N LYS A 197 20.45 28.17 37.01
CA LYS A 197 19.49 28.92 37.83
C LYS A 197 18.40 28.03 38.43
N ILE A 198 17.92 27.03 37.69
CA ILE A 198 16.95 26.04 38.18
C ILE A 198 17.58 25.25 39.33
N THR A 199 18.81 24.75 39.19
CA THR A 199 19.54 24.03 40.25
C THR A 199 19.73 24.91 41.51
N ASN A 200 20.01 26.20 41.33
CA ASN A 200 20.08 27.19 42.43
C ASN A 200 18.71 27.55 43.05
N ILE A 201 17.59 27.23 42.40
CA ILE A 201 16.23 27.38 42.95
C ILE A 201 15.82 26.11 43.68
N VAL A 202 16.04 24.93 43.08
CA VAL A 202 15.77 23.61 43.70
C VAL A 202 16.50 23.49 45.04
N THR A 203 17.81 23.75 45.06
CA THR A 203 18.60 23.70 46.32
C THR A 203 18.13 24.70 47.37
N LYS A 204 17.60 25.88 46.98
CA LYS A 204 16.97 26.82 47.92
C LYS A 204 15.62 26.32 48.42
N GLN A 205 14.84 25.65 47.59
CA GLN A 205 13.55 25.07 47.96
C GLN A 205 13.73 23.89 48.91
N GLU A 206 14.69 23.00 48.68
CA GLU A 206 15.11 21.95 49.61
C GLU A 206 15.47 22.52 50.98
N ASN A 207 16.35 23.54 51.01
CA ASN A 207 16.73 24.24 52.25
C ASN A 207 15.55 24.96 52.95
N MET A 208 14.49 25.33 52.24
CA MET A 208 13.27 25.87 52.85
C MET A 208 12.35 24.76 53.38
N ASN A 209 12.22 23.65 52.66
CA ASN A 209 11.46 22.48 53.10
C ASN A 209 12.02 21.92 54.41
N THR A 210 13.34 21.71 54.50
CA THR A 210 13.98 21.23 55.74
C THR A 210 13.81 22.22 56.90
N LYS A 211 13.75 23.53 56.64
CA LYS A 211 13.41 24.51 57.69
C LYS A 211 11.95 24.42 58.12
N LEU A 212 11.03 24.20 57.18
CA LEU A 212 9.60 24.03 57.47
C LEU A 212 9.34 22.76 58.29
N GLU A 213 10.00 21.64 57.96
CA GLU A 213 9.95 20.39 58.72
C GLU A 213 10.45 20.57 60.17
N ASN A 214 11.59 21.25 60.35
CA ASN A 214 12.13 21.59 61.68
C ASN A 214 11.23 22.57 62.46
N MET A 215 10.46 23.43 61.79
CA MET A 215 9.44 24.26 62.43
C MET A 215 8.19 23.46 62.80
N ASN A 216 7.72 22.56 61.93
CA ASN A 216 6.52 21.76 62.15
C ASN A 216 6.72 20.80 63.33
N THR A 217 7.81 20.04 63.33
CA THR A 217 8.20 19.15 64.44
C THR A 217 8.37 19.90 65.77
N LYS A 218 8.94 21.12 65.76
CA LYS A 218 9.00 21.96 66.97
C LYS A 218 7.62 22.42 67.44
N GLN A 219 6.68 22.65 66.53
CA GLN A 219 5.32 23.04 66.86
C GLN A 219 4.47 21.86 67.34
N GLU A 220 4.60 20.69 66.72
CA GLU A 220 4.00 19.42 67.14
C GLU A 220 4.39 19.10 68.59
N ASN A 221 5.70 19.09 68.92
CA ASN A 221 6.18 18.88 70.30
C ASN A 221 5.63 19.90 71.31
N ASN A 222 5.36 21.14 70.90
CA ASN A 222 4.79 22.19 71.75
C ASN A 222 3.26 22.08 71.89
N VAL A 223 2.57 21.53 70.88
CA VAL A 223 1.16 21.15 70.98
C VAL A 223 1.00 19.94 71.90
N GLU A 224 1.85 18.91 71.75
CA GLU A 224 1.84 17.71 72.58
C GLU A 224 2.10 18.05 74.05
N ALA A 225 3.13 18.84 74.36
CA ALA A 225 3.42 19.28 75.73
C ALA A 225 2.27 20.09 76.37
N LYS A 226 1.52 20.87 75.58
CA LYS A 226 0.32 21.58 76.05
C LYS A 226 -0.88 20.65 76.23
N PHE A 227 -1.05 19.69 75.32
CA PHE A 227 -2.10 18.69 75.42
C PHE A 227 -1.89 17.81 76.67
N GLU A 228 -0.67 17.39 76.95
CA GLU A 228 -0.30 16.68 78.17
C GLU A 228 -0.57 17.53 79.43
N ALA A 229 -0.23 18.82 79.42
CA ALA A 229 -0.55 19.73 80.53
C ALA A 229 -2.07 19.84 80.77
N THR A 230 -2.85 20.15 79.73
CA THR A 230 -4.32 20.24 79.83
C THR A 230 -4.97 18.89 80.17
N ASN A 231 -4.42 17.76 79.71
CA ASN A 231 -4.88 16.42 80.08
C ASN A 231 -4.65 16.15 81.58
N ASN A 232 -3.55 16.65 82.16
CA ASN A 232 -3.30 16.59 83.60
C ASN A 232 -4.21 17.53 84.40
N GLU A 233 -4.53 18.72 83.90
CA GLU A 233 -5.56 19.60 84.49
C GLU A 233 -6.95 18.95 84.44
N VAL A 234 -7.35 18.40 83.28
CA VAL A 234 -8.61 17.65 83.10
C VAL A 234 -8.66 16.42 83.99
N ARG A 235 -7.53 15.73 84.23
CA ARG A 235 -7.43 14.63 85.20
C ARG A 235 -7.67 15.12 86.63
N GLY A 236 -7.14 16.29 87.01
CA GLY A 236 -7.43 16.93 88.30
C GLY A 236 -8.91 17.30 88.44
N ILE A 237 -9.47 18.00 87.45
CA ILE A 237 -10.90 18.35 87.39
C ILE A 237 -11.76 17.08 87.44
N LYS A 238 -11.35 15.98 86.80
CA LYS A 238 -12.06 14.70 86.83
C LYS A 238 -11.99 14.01 88.20
N MET A 239 -10.93 14.21 88.98
CA MET A 239 -10.87 13.75 90.37
C MET A 239 -11.86 14.53 91.24
N SER A 240 -11.86 15.87 91.19
CA SER A 240 -12.85 16.67 91.93
C SER A 240 -14.28 16.51 91.41
N LEU A 241 -14.46 16.21 90.13
CA LEU A 241 -15.75 15.84 89.57
C LEU A 241 -16.20 14.45 90.05
N ASN A 242 -15.28 13.51 90.32
CA ASN A 242 -15.61 12.25 90.98
C ASN A 242 -15.99 12.48 92.45
N GLU A 243 -15.29 13.33 93.20
CA GLU A 243 -15.66 13.71 94.58
C GLU A 243 -17.06 14.35 94.63
N VAL A 244 -17.35 15.28 93.71
CA VAL A 244 -18.68 15.87 93.53
C VAL A 244 -19.69 14.82 93.06
N LYS A 245 -19.31 13.89 92.19
CA LYS A 245 -20.18 12.82 91.70
C LYS A 245 -20.51 11.80 92.80
N ASP A 246 -19.60 11.45 93.69
CA ASP A 246 -19.89 10.54 94.80
C ASP A 246 -20.84 11.22 95.79
N GLY A 247 -20.63 12.52 96.07
CA GLY A 247 -21.62 13.37 96.76
C GLY A 247 -22.97 13.50 96.01
N PHE A 248 -22.97 13.47 94.68
CA PHE A 248 -24.19 13.53 93.87
C PHE A 248 -24.88 12.17 93.73
N ASP A 249 -24.15 11.05 93.71
CA ASP A 249 -24.71 9.71 93.66
C ASP A 249 -25.32 9.34 95.03
N HIS A 250 -24.76 9.86 96.15
CA HIS A 250 -25.45 9.92 97.46
C HIS A 250 -26.77 10.72 97.41
N LEU A 251 -26.90 11.75 96.55
CA LEU A 251 -28.17 12.45 96.30
C LEU A 251 -29.07 11.72 95.30
N LYS A 252 -28.52 10.84 94.46
CA LYS A 252 -29.21 10.14 93.36
C LYS A 252 -29.86 8.85 93.81
N GLU A 253 -29.26 8.19 94.80
CA GLU A 253 -29.88 7.11 95.58
C GLU A 253 -31.17 7.59 96.29
N ALA A 254 -31.33 8.89 96.49
CA ALA A 254 -32.56 9.52 96.99
C ALA A 254 -33.55 10.01 95.90
N VAL A 255 -33.21 9.92 94.60
CA VAL A 255 -33.97 10.59 93.51
C VAL A 255 -34.27 9.71 92.28
N LEU A 256 -33.53 8.63 92.01
CA LEU A 256 -33.70 7.88 90.75
C LEU A 256 -34.91 6.93 90.72
N LEU A 257 -36.08 7.49 90.41
CA LEU A 257 -37.22 6.77 89.83
C LEU A 257 -37.60 7.38 88.46
N GLU A 258 -38.06 6.51 87.55
CA GLU A 258 -38.68 6.80 86.23
C GLU A 258 -37.79 7.11 84.99
N LYS A 259 -37.58 6.06 84.15
CA LYS A 259 -37.95 5.92 82.71
C LYS A 259 -37.50 6.96 81.63
N ILE A 260 -37.48 6.67 80.31
CA ILE A 260 -36.97 5.54 79.47
C ILE A 260 -37.07 5.93 77.96
N GLU A 261 -36.05 5.53 77.18
CA GLU A 261 -35.78 5.39 75.71
C GLU A 261 -36.76 5.71 74.52
N SER A 262 -36.14 5.79 73.30
CA SER A 262 -36.58 5.23 71.96
C SER A 262 -37.31 6.14 70.92
N LYS A 263 -37.31 5.96 69.57
CA LYS A 263 -36.34 5.45 68.51
C LYS A 263 -36.81 5.83 67.05
N GLU A 264 -36.13 5.41 65.96
CA GLU A 264 -36.29 5.89 64.55
C GLU A 264 -36.70 4.83 63.44
N ARG A 265 -37.00 5.25 62.16
CA ARG A 265 -36.51 4.67 60.82
C ARG A 265 -37.37 4.74 59.50
N LYS A 266 -36.70 4.51 58.32
CA LYS A 266 -37.09 3.88 56.98
C LYS A 266 -37.98 4.65 55.94
N GLN A 267 -38.07 4.37 54.59
CA GLN A 267 -37.31 3.63 53.51
C GLN A 267 -37.82 4.04 52.06
N GLU A 268 -37.33 3.40 50.97
CA GLU A 268 -37.58 3.60 49.49
C GLU A 268 -38.43 2.44 48.86
N GLU A 269 -38.63 2.12 47.55
CA GLU A 269 -38.11 2.43 46.16
C GLU A 269 -39.20 2.02 45.08
N ILE A 270 -39.07 2.29 43.75
CA ILE A 270 -39.85 1.62 42.63
C ILE A 270 -39.31 1.83 41.17
N THR A 271 -39.77 1.01 40.19
CA THR A 271 -39.07 0.56 38.94
C THR A 271 -39.77 0.70 37.55
N ARG A 272 -38.99 0.63 36.43
CA ARG A 272 -39.20 0.08 35.02
C ARG A 272 -40.57 0.16 34.28
N ASP A 273 -40.69 0.18 32.93
CA ASP A 273 -40.31 -0.87 31.94
C ASP A 273 -40.59 -0.48 30.44
N LEU A 274 -40.52 -1.45 29.49
CA LEU A 274 -41.11 -1.55 28.11
C LEU A 274 -40.19 -1.55 26.85
N SER A 275 -40.74 -2.09 25.75
CA SER A 275 -40.07 -2.47 24.48
C SER A 275 -40.94 -2.18 23.23
N GLY A 276 -40.37 -2.26 22.02
CA GLY A 276 -41.11 -2.09 20.76
C GLY A 276 -40.34 -2.53 19.50
N THR A 277 -41.06 -2.93 18.44
CA THR A 277 -40.53 -3.42 17.16
C THR A 277 -40.97 -2.55 15.98
N ALA A 278 -40.15 -2.44 14.94
CA ALA A 278 -40.48 -1.80 13.66
C ALA A 278 -39.70 -2.43 12.51
N SER A 279 -40.22 -2.33 11.27
CA SER A 279 -39.70 -3.06 10.10
C SER A 279 -39.61 -2.21 8.83
N GLY A 280 -38.45 -2.24 8.17
CA GLY A 280 -38.31 -2.09 6.71
C GLY A 280 -38.57 -0.71 6.09
N GLY A 281 -37.51 0.09 5.91
CA GLY A 281 -37.50 1.25 5.01
C GLY A 281 -36.12 1.40 4.33
N ARG A 282 -36.09 1.68 3.02
CA ARG A 282 -34.83 1.97 2.26
C ARG A 282 -34.55 3.47 2.26
N GLU A 283 -34.25 4.04 3.43
CA GLU A 283 -34.15 5.49 3.59
C GLU A 283 -32.78 5.96 4.07
N ASN A 284 -32.30 7.03 3.42
CA ASN A 284 -31.18 7.90 3.84
C ASN A 284 -29.95 7.22 4.47
N GLN A 285 -29.15 6.52 3.65
CA GLN A 285 -27.78 6.19 4.03
C GLN A 285 -26.96 7.47 4.26
N HIS A 286 -26.26 7.53 5.39
CA HIS A 286 -25.36 8.62 5.77
C HIS A 286 -23.93 8.12 5.99
N ILE A 287 -22.93 8.97 5.78
CA ILE A 287 -21.54 8.68 6.16
C ILE A 287 -21.24 9.42 7.46
N PHE A 288 -20.99 8.67 8.53
CA PHE A 288 -20.52 9.19 9.81
C PHE A 288 -18.99 9.26 9.82
N VAL A 289 -18.41 10.33 10.36
CA VAL A 289 -16.95 10.53 10.46
C VAL A 289 -16.56 11.10 11.83
N ALA A 290 -15.62 10.43 12.53
CA ALA A 290 -15.12 10.85 13.84
C ALA A 290 -13.59 10.85 13.91
N GLY A 291 -13.05 11.71 14.78
CA GLY A 291 -11.64 11.72 15.13
C GLY A 291 -10.67 12.21 14.05
N GLY A 292 -9.40 11.80 14.20
CA GLY A 292 -8.23 12.19 13.40
C GLY A 292 -7.62 13.52 13.84
N LEU A 293 -6.29 13.68 13.67
CA LEU A 293 -5.53 14.89 13.99
C LEU A 293 -5.76 15.40 15.42
N LEU A 294 -5.74 14.49 16.39
CA LEU A 294 -6.06 14.72 17.80
C LEU A 294 -7.40 15.46 18.03
N ARG A 295 -8.38 15.31 17.13
CA ARG A 295 -9.71 15.90 17.26
C ARG A 295 -10.69 14.95 17.95
N ASN A 296 -11.70 15.54 18.58
CA ASN A 296 -12.92 14.86 19.04
C ASN A 296 -14.15 15.17 18.16
N SER A 297 -13.99 16.00 17.11
CA SER A 297 -15.10 16.47 16.27
C SER A 297 -15.74 15.33 15.46
N VAL A 298 -17.06 15.39 15.35
CA VAL A 298 -17.90 14.39 14.68
C VAL A 298 -18.71 15.07 13.59
N GLU A 299 -18.74 14.47 12.41
CA GLU A 299 -19.45 14.96 11.23
C GLU A 299 -20.30 13.84 10.62
N ILE A 300 -21.39 14.23 9.95
CA ILE A 300 -22.26 13.32 9.20
C ILE A 300 -22.55 13.91 7.83
N PHE A 301 -22.46 13.09 6.78
CA PHE A 301 -22.81 13.44 5.41
C PHE A 301 -24.12 12.79 5.04
N ASN A 302 -25.14 13.58 4.69
CA ASN A 302 -26.30 13.05 3.98
C ASN A 302 -25.92 12.90 2.51
N TYR A 303 -25.73 11.65 2.06
CA TYR A 303 -25.18 11.36 0.73
C TYR A 303 -26.10 11.83 -0.40
N ARG A 304 -27.42 11.83 -0.18
CA ARG A 304 -28.43 12.23 -1.18
C ARG A 304 -28.59 13.75 -1.28
N GLN A 305 -28.67 14.44 -0.14
CA GLN A 305 -28.74 15.91 -0.08
C GLN A 305 -27.40 16.58 -0.38
N ARG A 306 -26.28 15.84 -0.34
CA ARG A 306 -24.92 16.36 -0.50
C ARG A 306 -24.53 17.40 0.57
N VAL A 307 -25.09 17.25 1.78
CA VAL A 307 -24.88 18.17 2.90
C VAL A 307 -24.08 17.51 4.03
N TRP A 308 -23.08 18.22 4.54
CA TRP A 308 -22.39 17.90 5.79
C TRP A 308 -23.03 18.60 6.99
N SER A 309 -23.21 17.87 8.09
CA SER A 309 -23.65 18.38 9.40
C SER A 309 -22.64 18.03 10.49
N LEU A 310 -22.58 18.85 11.54
CA LEU A 310 -21.78 18.56 12.73
C LEU A 310 -22.67 17.84 13.75
N LEU A 311 -22.14 16.84 14.43
CA LEU A 311 -22.80 16.16 15.54
C LEU A 311 -22.06 16.45 16.86
N LYS A 312 -22.65 15.98 17.98
CA LYS A 312 -22.04 16.11 19.31
C LYS A 312 -20.64 15.49 19.30
N PRO A 313 -19.58 16.23 19.69
CA PRO A 313 -18.22 15.71 19.66
C PRO A 313 -18.03 14.57 20.68
N MET A 314 -17.04 13.71 20.42
CA MET A 314 -16.64 12.65 21.34
C MET A 314 -16.14 13.25 22.67
N PRO A 315 -16.24 12.52 23.81
CA PRO A 315 -15.78 13.02 25.11
C PRO A 315 -14.27 13.34 25.15
N ALA A 316 -13.47 12.62 24.36
CA ALA A 316 -12.04 12.82 24.19
C ALA A 316 -11.65 12.73 22.70
N SER A 317 -10.48 13.25 22.36
CA SER A 317 -9.90 13.11 21.03
C SER A 317 -9.45 11.69 20.74
N ARG A 318 -9.60 11.25 19.49
CA ARG A 318 -9.15 9.92 19.01
C ARG A 318 -8.66 10.01 17.58
N GLU A 319 -7.44 9.59 17.32
CA GLU A 319 -6.94 9.23 15.99
C GLU A 319 -6.39 7.80 15.99
N SER A 320 -6.23 7.20 14.82
CA SER A 320 -5.84 5.80 14.64
C SER A 320 -6.72 4.83 15.45
N ALA A 321 -8.01 5.14 15.56
CA ALA A 321 -9.05 4.33 16.18
C ALA A 321 -9.84 3.54 15.12
N SER A 322 -10.44 2.42 15.51
CA SER A 322 -11.42 1.72 14.68
C SER A 322 -12.84 2.16 15.01
N SER A 323 -13.76 2.03 14.05
CA SER A 323 -15.20 2.25 14.28
C SER A 323 -16.05 1.25 13.51
N PHE A 324 -17.25 1.00 14.03
CA PHE A 324 -18.20 0.03 13.53
C PHE A 324 -19.63 0.38 13.98
N VAL A 325 -20.63 -0.21 13.33
CA VAL A 325 -22.04 -0.13 13.76
C VAL A 325 -22.39 -1.42 14.49
N TYR A 326 -22.99 -1.32 15.68
CA TYR A 326 -23.46 -2.46 16.47
C TYR A 326 -24.68 -2.04 17.30
N ASN A 327 -25.73 -2.87 17.31
CA ASN A 327 -26.99 -2.63 18.04
C ASN A 327 -27.53 -1.19 17.91
N ASN A 328 -27.65 -0.70 16.66
CA ASN A 328 -28.10 0.65 16.30
C ASN A 328 -27.26 1.81 16.91
N HIS A 329 -25.99 1.56 17.23
CA HIS A 329 -25.06 2.59 17.67
C HIS A 329 -23.83 2.65 16.75
N VAL A 330 -23.38 3.87 16.42
CA VAL A 330 -22.00 4.05 15.96
C VAL A 330 -21.08 3.89 17.15
N THR A 331 -20.06 3.06 16.99
CA THR A 331 -19.13 2.70 18.06
C THR A 331 -17.70 2.98 17.62
N VAL A 332 -16.89 3.58 18.49
CA VAL A 332 -15.47 3.91 18.26
C VAL A 332 -14.63 3.25 19.35
N ALA A 333 -13.62 2.48 18.94
CA ALA A 333 -12.80 1.66 19.83
C ALA A 333 -11.32 2.07 19.80
N GLY A 334 -10.73 2.27 20.99
CA GLY A 334 -9.31 2.59 21.15
C GLY A 334 -8.88 3.90 20.47
N GLY A 335 -7.66 3.91 19.95
CA GLY A 335 -7.00 5.07 19.35
C GLY A 335 -6.26 5.93 20.37
N VAL A 336 -5.71 7.06 19.90
CA VAL A 336 -4.89 7.98 20.69
C VAL A 336 -5.46 9.41 20.68
N GLY A 337 -5.49 10.03 21.87
CA GLY A 337 -5.74 11.46 22.09
C GLY A 337 -4.54 12.06 22.83
N HIS A 338 -4.76 12.60 24.04
CA HIS A 338 -3.64 12.93 24.95
C HIS A 338 -2.85 11.70 25.41
N ALA A 339 -3.50 10.54 25.45
CA ALA A 339 -2.93 9.21 25.61
C ALA A 339 -3.71 8.22 24.75
N ALA A 340 -3.20 7.00 24.54
CA ALA A 340 -4.02 5.94 23.94
C ALA A 340 -4.94 5.31 24.99
N VAL A 341 -6.03 4.71 24.52
CA VAL A 341 -7.10 4.18 25.37
C VAL A 341 -7.49 2.77 24.97
N ASP A 342 -8.06 2.04 25.93
CA ASP A 342 -8.64 0.70 25.79
C ASP A 342 -10.17 0.73 25.68
N ASN A 343 -10.81 1.82 26.13
CA ASN A 343 -12.25 1.94 26.17
C ASN A 343 -12.90 2.11 24.78
N ILE A 344 -14.11 1.59 24.70
CA ILE A 344 -15.01 1.69 23.56
C ILE A 344 -16.10 2.69 23.92
N ILE A 345 -16.38 3.66 23.03
CA ILE A 345 -17.46 4.65 23.20
C ILE A 345 -18.48 4.50 22.08
N ARG A 346 -19.75 4.76 22.36
CA ARG A 346 -20.86 4.60 21.42
C ARG A 346 -21.85 5.75 21.45
N MET A 347 -22.51 5.98 20.32
CA MET A 347 -23.52 7.02 20.10
C MET A 347 -24.71 6.42 19.34
N ASN A 348 -25.94 6.67 19.83
CA ASN A 348 -27.16 6.09 19.26
C ASN A 348 -27.49 6.69 17.88
N ILE A 349 -27.91 5.86 16.93
CA ILE A 349 -28.38 6.25 15.59
C ILE A 349 -29.91 6.43 15.67
N HIS A 350 -30.37 7.54 16.25
CA HIS A 350 -31.81 7.77 16.41
C HIS A 350 -32.43 8.40 15.15
N PRO A 351 -33.54 7.85 14.60
CA PRO A 351 -34.15 8.37 13.38
C PRO A 351 -34.88 9.71 13.56
N VAL A 352 -35.24 10.05 14.81
CA VAL A 352 -35.83 11.35 15.18
C VAL A 352 -34.78 12.18 15.92
N PRO A 353 -34.32 13.34 15.40
CA PRO A 353 -33.18 14.08 15.98
C PRO A 353 -33.37 14.64 17.40
N ASP A 354 -34.61 14.69 17.89
CA ASP A 354 -35.01 15.49 19.06
C ASP A 354 -34.69 14.83 20.42
N LEU A 355 -34.32 13.55 20.44
CA LEU A 355 -34.07 12.78 21.67
C LEU A 355 -32.57 12.53 21.92
N SER A 356 -31.87 13.58 22.33
CA SER A 356 -30.60 13.54 23.09
C SER A 356 -29.49 12.62 22.54
N ILE A 357 -28.96 12.94 21.35
CA ILE A 357 -27.75 12.29 20.82
C ILE A 357 -26.59 12.46 21.81
N ASN A 358 -26.20 11.35 22.46
CA ASN A 358 -25.19 11.32 23.52
C ASN A 358 -24.15 10.23 23.26
N TRP A 359 -22.90 10.55 23.62
CA TRP A 359 -21.81 9.58 23.74
C TRP A 359 -21.87 8.91 25.10
N ASN A 360 -21.79 7.58 25.10
CA ASN A 360 -21.73 6.77 26.31
C ASN A 360 -20.55 5.81 26.20
N ASP A 361 -19.90 5.50 27.31
CA ASP A 361 -18.97 4.38 27.38
C ASP A 361 -19.71 3.05 27.12
N PHE A 362 -18.96 2.08 26.62
CA PHE A 362 -19.39 0.70 26.43
C PHE A 362 -18.56 -0.21 27.36
N ALA A 363 -19.21 -1.21 27.95
CA ALA A 363 -18.60 -2.01 29.01
C ALA A 363 -17.46 -2.94 28.52
N ALA A 364 -17.45 -3.29 27.24
CA ALA A 364 -16.33 -4.03 26.64
C ALA A 364 -15.12 -3.11 26.39
N LYS A 365 -13.93 -3.67 26.62
CA LYS A 365 -12.63 -3.02 26.43
C LYS A 365 -11.77 -3.78 25.42
N LEU A 366 -10.83 -3.07 24.80
CA LEU A 366 -9.76 -3.67 24.01
C LEU A 366 -8.73 -4.39 24.91
N PRO A 367 -7.94 -5.35 24.38
CA PRO A 367 -6.94 -6.10 25.16
C PRO A 367 -5.86 -5.23 25.82
N ALA A 368 -5.60 -4.03 25.29
CA ALA A 368 -4.66 -3.06 25.82
C ALA A 368 -5.06 -1.63 25.39
N LYS A 369 -4.41 -0.61 25.97
CA LYS A 369 -4.47 0.75 25.40
C LYS A 369 -3.72 0.74 24.08
N MET A 370 -4.42 0.97 22.98
CA MET A 370 -3.90 0.67 21.65
C MET A 370 -4.39 1.59 20.55
N GLN A 371 -3.50 1.84 19.58
CA GLN A 371 -3.73 2.67 18.41
C GLN A 371 -3.26 1.96 17.14
N ALA A 372 -3.72 2.43 15.98
CA ALA A 372 -3.32 1.94 14.66
C ALA A 372 -3.59 0.43 14.43
N HIS A 373 -4.54 -0.12 15.19
CA HIS A 373 -5.15 -1.42 14.99
C HIS A 373 -6.25 -1.36 13.95
N SER A 374 -6.73 -2.52 13.51
CA SER A 374 -7.98 -2.64 12.76
C SER A 374 -8.95 -3.55 13.53
N SER A 375 -10.25 -3.44 13.27
CA SER A 375 -11.24 -4.33 13.89
C SER A 375 -12.50 -4.48 13.06
N VAL A 376 -13.15 -5.64 13.15
CA VAL A 376 -14.44 -5.92 12.50
C VAL A 376 -15.38 -6.66 13.45
N VAL A 377 -16.68 -6.39 13.37
CA VAL A 377 -17.71 -7.10 14.13
C VAL A 377 -18.14 -8.35 13.35
N TYR A 378 -18.07 -9.50 14.00
CA TYR A 378 -18.64 -10.76 13.53
C TYR A 378 -19.63 -11.26 14.58
N LYS A 379 -20.93 -11.20 14.26
CA LYS A 379 -22.03 -11.49 15.19
C LYS A 379 -21.94 -10.59 16.45
N ASP A 380 -21.75 -11.18 17.62
CA ASP A 380 -21.61 -10.48 18.90
C ASP A 380 -20.14 -10.31 19.34
N SER A 381 -19.18 -10.67 18.48
CA SER A 381 -17.74 -10.58 18.74
C SER A 381 -17.09 -9.47 17.92
N LEU A 382 -16.24 -8.67 18.56
CA LEU A 382 -15.33 -7.74 17.87
C LEU A 382 -13.97 -8.41 17.72
N LEU A 383 -13.57 -8.69 16.47
CA LEU A 383 -12.24 -9.18 16.14
C LEU A 383 -11.30 -7.99 15.98
N VAL A 384 -10.21 -7.97 16.76
CA VAL A 384 -9.24 -6.87 16.84
C VAL A 384 -7.87 -7.38 16.39
N THR A 385 -7.29 -6.75 15.36
CA THR A 385 -6.05 -7.22 14.72
C THR A 385 -4.91 -6.21 14.91
N GLY A 386 -3.77 -6.69 15.42
CA GLY A 386 -2.53 -5.94 15.56
C GLY A 386 -2.64 -4.65 16.35
N GLY A 387 -2.02 -3.58 15.84
CA GLY A 387 -1.91 -2.27 16.49
C GLY A 387 -0.66 -2.11 17.35
N TYR A 388 -0.49 -0.92 17.91
CA TYR A 388 0.61 -0.57 18.83
C TYR A 388 0.09 -0.42 20.25
N TYR A 389 0.61 -1.23 21.18
CA TYR A 389 0.26 -1.22 22.59
C TYR A 389 1.14 -0.20 23.32
N THR A 390 0.61 0.99 23.57
CA THR A 390 1.42 2.15 24.01
C THR A 390 2.13 1.92 25.33
N ASP A 391 1.44 1.28 26.26
CA ASP A 391 1.90 1.06 27.63
C ASP A 391 3.01 0.00 27.73
N GLN A 392 3.21 -0.77 26.65
CA GLN A 392 4.21 -1.84 26.53
C GLN A 392 5.31 -1.50 25.51
N GLY A 393 5.09 -0.54 24.61
CA GLY A 393 5.98 -0.25 23.50
C GLY A 393 5.96 -1.29 22.37
N VAL A 394 4.93 -2.14 22.29
CA VAL A 394 4.90 -3.34 21.44
C VAL A 394 4.05 -3.13 20.18
N PHE A 395 4.60 -3.46 19.01
CA PHE A 395 3.83 -3.68 17.79
C PHE A 395 3.24 -5.10 17.81
N SER A 396 1.93 -5.23 17.68
CA SER A 396 1.22 -6.49 17.91
C SER A 396 1.04 -7.32 16.64
N ASP A 397 1.26 -8.63 16.78
CA ASP A 397 0.91 -9.69 15.83
C ASP A 397 -0.45 -10.36 16.17
N CYS A 398 -1.01 -10.07 17.34
CA CYS A 398 -2.16 -10.80 17.88
C CYS A 398 -3.47 -10.49 17.16
N ILE A 399 -4.33 -11.51 17.07
CA ILE A 399 -5.75 -11.42 16.75
C ILE A 399 -6.52 -11.73 18.04
N HIS A 400 -7.28 -10.77 18.53
CA HIS A 400 -8.11 -10.91 19.74
C HIS A 400 -9.59 -10.92 19.38
N GLU A 401 -10.35 -11.72 20.12
CA GLU A 401 -11.82 -11.66 20.16
C GLU A 401 -12.25 -10.93 21.43
N VAL A 402 -13.07 -9.88 21.28
CA VAL A 402 -13.68 -9.12 22.38
C VAL A 402 -15.19 -9.35 22.32
N GLN A 403 -15.79 -9.90 23.38
CA GLN A 403 -17.24 -10.15 23.42
C GLN A 403 -18.03 -8.85 23.63
N LEU A 404 -18.90 -8.51 22.68
CA LEU A 404 -19.79 -7.33 22.75
C LEU A 404 -21.08 -7.61 23.54
N LYS A 405 -21.26 -8.82 24.06
CA LYS A 405 -22.25 -9.16 25.09
C LYS A 405 -21.55 -9.44 26.44
N PRO A 406 -22.23 -9.23 27.58
CA PRO A 406 -21.74 -9.67 28.88
C PRO A 406 -21.38 -11.16 28.84
N PRO A 407 -20.28 -11.61 29.47
CA PRO A 407 -19.44 -10.89 30.44
C PRO A 407 -18.33 -10.00 29.86
N HIS A 408 -18.33 -9.70 28.56
CA HIS A 408 -17.34 -8.83 27.90
C HIS A 408 -15.88 -9.33 28.00
N THR A 409 -15.70 -10.65 27.94
CA THR A 409 -14.38 -11.28 27.93
C THR A 409 -13.56 -10.91 26.69
N VAL A 410 -12.24 -10.85 26.88
CA VAL A 410 -11.23 -10.69 25.83
C VAL A 410 -10.40 -11.96 25.75
N LYS A 411 -10.23 -12.50 24.54
CA LYS A 411 -9.51 -13.76 24.28
C LYS A 411 -8.49 -13.55 23.15
N LEU A 412 -7.24 -13.97 23.36
CA LEU A 412 -6.30 -14.18 22.25
C LEU A 412 -6.76 -15.41 21.47
N VAL A 413 -7.11 -15.23 20.19
CA VAL A 413 -7.61 -16.34 19.34
C VAL A 413 -6.57 -16.85 18.36
N SER A 414 -5.70 -15.97 17.84
CA SER A 414 -4.59 -16.38 16.96
C SER A 414 -3.52 -15.28 16.84
N LYS A 415 -2.50 -15.52 16.02
CA LYS A 415 -1.43 -14.57 15.68
C LYS A 415 -1.20 -14.52 14.17
N MET A 416 -0.86 -13.33 13.68
CA MET A 416 -0.35 -13.10 12.33
C MET A 416 1.13 -13.52 12.26
N PRO A 417 1.68 -13.89 11.08
CA PRO A 417 3.09 -14.24 10.95
C PRO A 417 4.07 -13.09 11.23
N GLU A 418 3.59 -11.85 11.16
CA GLU A 418 4.35 -10.62 11.39
C GLU A 418 3.45 -9.60 12.14
N PRO A 419 4.00 -8.75 13.02
CA PRO A 419 3.24 -7.67 13.66
C PRO A 419 2.75 -6.65 12.63
N ARG A 420 1.60 -6.02 12.88
CA ARG A 420 1.02 -5.04 11.94
C ARG A 420 0.43 -3.82 12.63
N ILE A 421 0.77 -2.64 12.12
CA ILE A 421 0.10 -1.37 12.38
C ILE A 421 -0.29 -0.69 11.06
N ARG A 422 -1.36 0.12 11.11
CA ARG A 422 -1.88 0.87 9.95
C ARG A 422 -2.15 -0.02 8.72
N HIS A 423 -2.46 -1.29 8.98
CA HIS A 423 -3.12 -2.24 8.08
C HIS A 423 -4.63 -2.01 8.11
N SER A 424 -5.36 -2.70 7.23
CA SER A 424 -6.81 -2.79 7.31
C SER A 424 -7.28 -4.24 7.47
N THR A 425 -8.50 -4.42 7.99
CA THR A 425 -9.16 -5.72 8.15
C THR A 425 -10.60 -5.63 7.65
N VAL A 426 -11.05 -6.60 6.85
CA VAL A 426 -12.36 -6.60 6.19
C VAL A 426 -13.06 -7.94 6.38
N LEU A 427 -14.34 -7.91 6.81
CA LEU A 427 -15.12 -9.14 7.04
C LEU A 427 -15.53 -9.82 5.73
N CYS A 428 -14.96 -11.01 5.52
CA CYS A 428 -15.15 -11.86 4.35
C CYS A 428 -15.93 -13.12 4.76
N ASP A 429 -17.19 -12.87 5.11
CA ASP A 429 -18.24 -13.85 5.43
C ASP A 429 -17.96 -14.59 6.75
N ASP A 430 -17.34 -15.77 6.71
CA ASP A 430 -16.85 -16.50 7.91
C ASP A 430 -15.33 -16.35 8.13
N SER A 431 -14.67 -15.47 7.36
CA SER A 431 -13.25 -15.14 7.48
C SER A 431 -13.02 -13.63 7.59
N ILE A 432 -11.84 -13.19 7.99
CA ILE A 432 -11.41 -11.77 7.86
C ILE A 432 -10.19 -11.69 6.94
N LEU A 433 -10.20 -10.73 6.02
CA LEU A 433 -9.04 -10.42 5.17
C LEU A 433 -8.21 -9.33 5.87
N ILE A 434 -6.94 -9.60 6.14
CA ILE A 434 -5.99 -8.65 6.74
C ILE A 434 -5.02 -8.22 5.64
N VAL A 435 -4.98 -6.91 5.36
CA VAL A 435 -4.34 -6.37 4.15
C VAL A 435 -3.24 -5.38 4.55
N GLY A 436 -2.03 -5.59 4.01
CA GLY A 436 -0.90 -4.64 4.08
C GLY A 436 -0.55 -4.18 5.48
N GLY A 437 -0.29 -2.88 5.64
CA GLY A 437 0.21 -2.25 6.86
C GLY A 437 1.73 -2.25 6.93
N LYS A 438 2.28 -2.04 8.13
CA LYS A 438 3.73 -2.08 8.38
C LYS A 438 4.06 -2.69 9.74
N LYS A 439 5.26 -3.25 9.85
CA LYS A 439 5.71 -3.99 11.05
C LYS A 439 6.13 -3.11 12.21
N ALA A 440 6.66 -1.93 11.91
CA ALA A 440 7.10 -0.92 12.86
C ALA A 440 6.84 0.49 12.29
N GLY A 441 7.49 1.52 12.83
CA GLY A 441 7.23 2.91 12.45
C GLY A 441 7.71 3.33 11.04
N ASN A 442 8.56 2.56 10.36
CA ASN A 442 9.18 2.97 9.09
C ASN A 442 8.30 2.61 7.88
N CYS A 443 8.33 3.42 6.81
CA CYS A 443 7.72 3.05 5.53
C CYS A 443 8.41 1.86 4.87
N LYS A 444 9.71 1.66 5.11
CA LYS A 444 10.45 0.47 4.63
C LYS A 444 9.93 -0.85 5.20
N ASP A 445 9.21 -0.80 6.32
CA ASP A 445 8.57 -1.96 6.96
C ASP A 445 7.16 -2.25 6.43
N ASN A 446 6.71 -1.54 5.38
CA ASN A 446 5.45 -1.78 4.69
C ASN A 446 5.36 -3.21 4.14
N LEU A 447 4.14 -3.75 4.18
CA LEU A 447 3.82 -5.10 3.74
C LEU A 447 2.95 -5.08 2.47
N SER A 448 3.25 -5.96 1.52
CA SER A 448 2.34 -6.34 0.43
C SER A 448 1.51 -7.59 0.78
N SER A 449 1.87 -8.30 1.84
CA SER A 449 1.26 -9.58 2.21
C SER A 449 -0.19 -9.42 2.65
N VAL A 450 -1.05 -10.25 2.06
CA VAL A 450 -2.47 -10.39 2.40
C VAL A 450 -2.64 -11.70 3.17
N LEU A 451 -3.40 -11.67 4.26
CA LEU A 451 -3.76 -12.84 5.05
C LEU A 451 -5.28 -13.01 5.01
N SER A 452 -5.75 -14.25 4.98
CA SER A 452 -7.10 -14.59 5.43
C SER A 452 -7.01 -15.27 6.79
N TYR A 453 -7.92 -14.95 7.70
CA TYR A 453 -8.07 -15.63 8.98
C TYR A 453 -9.45 -16.26 9.06
N ASP A 454 -9.49 -17.59 9.18
CA ASP A 454 -10.72 -18.37 9.32
C ASP A 454 -11.20 -18.28 10.78
N ILE A 455 -12.36 -17.66 11.00
CA ILE A 455 -12.89 -17.36 12.34
C ILE A 455 -13.29 -18.65 13.08
N LYS A 456 -13.62 -19.72 12.34
CA LYS A 456 -14.06 -21.00 12.92
C LYS A 456 -12.87 -21.90 13.28
N LYS A 457 -11.82 -21.91 12.44
CA LYS A 457 -10.59 -22.69 12.69
C LYS A 457 -9.60 -21.97 13.61
N ASN A 458 -9.62 -20.64 13.66
CA ASN A 458 -8.61 -19.77 14.27
C ASN A 458 -7.25 -19.80 13.54
N GLU A 459 -7.25 -20.14 12.25
CA GLU A 459 -6.05 -20.29 11.42
C GLU A 459 -5.82 -19.08 10.50
N CYS A 460 -4.58 -18.61 10.44
CA CYS A 460 -4.13 -17.60 9.48
C CYS A 460 -3.52 -18.27 8.24
N GLN A 461 -4.11 -18.03 7.06
CA GLN A 461 -3.56 -18.43 5.76
C GLN A 461 -3.00 -17.20 5.03
N GLN A 462 -1.79 -17.32 4.46
CA GLN A 462 -1.26 -16.31 3.55
C GLN A 462 -1.89 -16.47 2.15
N LEU A 463 -2.34 -15.36 1.58
CA LEU A 463 -2.90 -15.26 0.23
C LEU A 463 -1.92 -14.54 -0.72
N PRO A 464 -2.15 -14.57 -2.06
CA PRO A 464 -1.33 -13.82 -3.01
C PRO A 464 -1.21 -12.34 -2.62
N ALA A 465 0.00 -11.80 -2.74
CA ALA A 465 0.33 -10.46 -2.26
C ALA A 465 -0.23 -9.35 -3.17
N LEU A 466 -0.34 -8.14 -2.62
CA LEU A 466 -0.59 -6.92 -3.41
C LEU A 466 0.60 -6.64 -4.37
N PRO A 467 0.37 -5.93 -5.50
CA PRO A 467 1.43 -5.60 -6.46
C PRO A 467 2.60 -4.76 -5.88
N TYR A 468 2.39 -4.09 -4.74
CA TYR A 468 3.42 -3.32 -4.02
C TYR A 468 3.12 -3.27 -2.51
N PRO A 469 4.12 -3.02 -1.64
CA PRO A 469 3.92 -2.88 -0.21
C PRO A 469 3.30 -1.53 0.19
N VAL A 470 2.25 -1.54 1.03
CA VAL A 470 1.48 -0.34 1.39
C VAL A 470 1.01 -0.35 2.84
N SER A 471 1.06 0.80 3.49
CA SER A 471 0.38 1.08 4.76
C SER A 471 -0.44 2.36 4.65
N GLU A 472 -1.30 2.66 5.64
CA GLU A 472 -2.12 3.89 5.70
C GLU A 472 -3.12 4.06 4.54
N MET A 473 -3.38 2.98 3.80
CA MET A 473 -4.45 2.85 2.82
C MET A 473 -5.79 2.59 3.50
N ALA A 474 -6.87 3.09 2.90
CA ALA A 474 -8.21 2.68 3.27
C ALA A 474 -8.60 1.40 2.51
N THR A 475 -9.54 0.61 3.05
CA THR A 475 -10.10 -0.55 2.34
C THR A 475 -11.60 -0.67 2.52
N VAL A 476 -12.30 -1.14 1.48
CA VAL A 476 -13.74 -1.41 1.50
C VAL A 476 -14.07 -2.77 0.88
N LYS A 477 -15.10 -3.48 1.36
CA LYS A 477 -15.66 -4.64 0.67
C LYS A 477 -16.60 -4.15 -0.44
N TRP A 478 -16.49 -4.75 -1.63
CA TRP A 478 -17.45 -4.56 -2.71
C TRP A 478 -17.68 -5.91 -3.42
N ALA A 479 -18.87 -6.48 -3.24
CA ALA A 479 -19.21 -7.86 -3.59
C ALA A 479 -18.16 -8.86 -3.07
N GLU A 480 -17.59 -9.69 -3.96
CA GLU A 480 -16.57 -10.71 -3.65
C GLU A 480 -15.13 -10.16 -3.65
N ASN A 481 -14.97 -8.84 -3.61
CA ASN A 481 -13.70 -8.16 -3.69
C ASN A 481 -13.48 -7.22 -2.50
N VAL A 482 -12.22 -6.94 -2.21
CA VAL A 482 -11.79 -5.82 -1.37
C VAL A 482 -11.11 -4.80 -2.27
N VAL A 483 -11.46 -3.52 -2.12
CA VAL A 483 -10.80 -2.42 -2.82
C VAL A 483 -9.85 -1.73 -1.84
N ILE A 484 -8.57 -1.62 -2.20
CA ILE A 484 -7.49 -1.00 -1.44
C ILE A 484 -7.19 0.35 -2.07
N ILE A 485 -7.17 1.41 -1.27
CA ILE A 485 -7.27 2.80 -1.74
C ILE A 485 -6.17 3.66 -1.14
N GLY A 486 -5.31 4.22 -1.99
CA GLY A 486 -4.26 5.15 -1.60
C GLY A 486 -3.23 4.53 -0.65
N GLY A 487 -2.90 5.27 0.41
CA GLY A 487 -1.87 4.93 1.37
C GLY A 487 -0.51 5.51 1.03
N VAL A 488 0.53 4.94 1.66
CA VAL A 488 1.94 5.30 1.47
C VAL A 488 2.74 4.08 1.06
N ASP A 489 3.63 4.21 0.07
CA ASP A 489 4.51 3.12 -0.39
C ASP A 489 5.76 2.93 0.50
N LYS A 490 6.56 1.92 0.16
CA LYS A 490 7.82 1.58 0.85
C LYS A 490 8.91 2.67 0.79
N ASP A 491 8.80 3.61 -0.15
CA ASP A 491 9.74 4.73 -0.32
C ASP A 491 9.24 5.99 0.43
N GLY A 492 8.04 5.94 1.01
CA GLY A 492 7.40 7.02 1.76
C GLY A 492 6.47 7.92 0.94
N LYS A 493 6.11 7.53 -0.31
CA LYS A 493 5.31 8.35 -1.23
C LYS A 493 3.82 8.07 -1.10
N GLU A 494 3.01 9.13 -1.11
CA GLU A 494 1.55 9.08 -1.12
C GLU A 494 1.00 8.60 -2.46
N LEU A 495 -0.05 7.79 -2.42
CA LEU A 495 -0.60 7.12 -3.60
C LEU A 495 -1.98 7.67 -4.00
N THR A 496 -2.21 7.78 -5.31
CA THR A 496 -3.55 7.81 -5.94
C THR A 496 -4.06 6.40 -6.27
N ASN A 497 -3.17 5.40 -6.22
CA ASN A 497 -3.42 4.03 -6.67
C ASN A 497 -4.61 3.37 -5.95
N VAL A 498 -5.39 2.62 -6.72
CA VAL A 498 -6.55 1.87 -6.26
C VAL A 498 -6.44 0.45 -6.80
N ILE A 499 -6.45 -0.55 -5.93
CA ILE A 499 -6.38 -1.97 -6.28
C ILE A 499 -7.72 -2.62 -5.95
N ILE A 500 -8.31 -3.36 -6.89
CA ILE A 500 -9.37 -4.32 -6.58
C ILE A 500 -8.75 -5.71 -6.44
N TYR A 501 -9.01 -6.36 -5.30
CA TYR A 501 -8.48 -7.68 -4.92
C TYR A 501 -9.64 -8.66 -4.77
N ASN A 502 -9.67 -9.73 -5.58
CA ASN A 502 -10.71 -10.73 -5.51
C ASN A 502 -10.42 -11.76 -4.41
N ILE A 503 -11.33 -11.87 -3.43
CA ILE A 503 -11.07 -12.63 -2.19
C ILE A 503 -10.89 -14.13 -2.47
N LYS A 504 -11.62 -14.69 -3.43
CA LYS A 504 -11.63 -16.13 -3.73
C LYS A 504 -10.44 -16.59 -4.56
N THR A 505 -10.00 -15.78 -5.53
CA THR A 505 -8.90 -16.14 -6.45
C THR A 505 -7.54 -15.56 -6.02
N GLY A 506 -7.52 -14.56 -5.15
CA GLY A 506 -6.31 -13.81 -4.80
C GLY A 506 -5.79 -12.89 -5.91
N ASN A 507 -6.46 -12.84 -7.07
CA ASN A 507 -6.07 -11.97 -8.18
C ASN A 507 -6.31 -10.50 -7.81
N SER A 508 -5.42 -9.63 -8.29
CA SER A 508 -5.53 -8.19 -8.07
C SER A 508 -5.32 -7.39 -9.35
N HIS A 509 -6.10 -6.31 -9.50
CA HIS A 509 -6.09 -5.45 -10.67
C HIS A 509 -6.11 -3.98 -10.26
N MET A 510 -5.55 -3.11 -11.09
CA MET A 510 -5.64 -1.66 -10.90
C MET A 510 -7.01 -1.15 -11.35
N LEU A 511 -7.67 -0.39 -10.48
CA LEU A 511 -8.77 0.50 -10.86
C LEU A 511 -8.23 1.89 -11.25
N PRO A 512 -9.03 2.77 -11.86
CA PRO A 512 -8.64 4.15 -12.12
C PRO A 512 -8.11 4.85 -10.86
N PRO A 513 -7.02 5.61 -10.95
CA PRO A 513 -6.45 6.31 -9.79
C PRO A 513 -7.37 7.43 -9.30
N MET A 514 -7.32 7.70 -7.99
CA MET A 514 -7.94 8.88 -7.36
C MET A 514 -7.46 10.18 -8.02
N LEU A 515 -8.27 11.24 -7.88
CA LEU A 515 -7.92 12.59 -8.31
C LEU A 515 -6.75 13.15 -7.49
N HIS A 516 -6.69 12.84 -6.19
CA HIS A 516 -5.65 13.31 -5.26
C HIS A 516 -4.88 12.15 -4.62
N LYS A 517 -3.58 12.35 -4.36
CA LYS A 517 -2.77 11.42 -3.56
C LYS A 517 -3.19 11.50 -2.09
N ARG A 518 -3.40 10.36 -1.43
CA ARG A 518 -3.92 10.31 -0.05
C ARG A 518 -3.31 9.17 0.77
N LYS A 519 -2.55 9.49 1.83
CA LYS A 519 -2.27 8.55 2.93
C LYS A 519 -3.13 8.87 4.17
N GLY A 520 -3.46 7.85 4.96
CA GLY A 520 -4.25 8.00 6.19
C GLY A 520 -5.66 8.54 5.96
N CYS A 521 -6.22 8.28 4.78
CA CYS A 521 -7.60 8.59 4.42
C CYS A 521 -8.57 7.54 4.98
N MET A 522 -9.86 7.83 4.89
CA MET A 522 -10.94 6.87 5.16
C MET A 522 -11.63 6.52 3.84
N ALA A 523 -12.25 5.34 3.76
CA ALA A 523 -13.14 5.01 2.65
C ALA A 523 -14.33 4.19 3.14
N VAL A 524 -15.47 4.37 2.49
CA VAL A 524 -16.71 3.61 2.70
C VAL A 524 -17.38 3.27 1.36
N VAL A 525 -18.26 2.28 1.33
CA VAL A 525 -19.14 2.01 0.16
C VAL A 525 -20.57 2.38 0.54
N ILE A 526 -21.20 3.19 -0.30
CA ILE A 526 -22.56 3.70 -0.12
C ILE A 526 -23.29 3.60 -1.47
N GLU A 527 -24.51 3.08 -1.48
CA GLU A 527 -25.21 2.64 -2.69
C GLU A 527 -24.29 1.80 -3.62
N ASN A 528 -23.86 2.33 -4.78
CA ASN A 528 -22.86 1.69 -5.68
C ASN A 528 -21.64 2.59 -5.94
N THR A 529 -21.20 3.32 -4.91
CA THR A 529 -20.10 4.28 -4.97
C THR A 529 -19.14 4.09 -3.78
N ILE A 530 -17.84 4.02 -4.05
CA ILE A 530 -16.81 4.19 -3.02
C ILE A 530 -16.69 5.67 -2.72
N VAL A 531 -16.78 6.08 -1.46
CA VAL A 531 -16.50 7.45 -1.03
C VAL A 531 -15.23 7.47 -0.19
N VAL A 532 -14.25 8.25 -0.61
CA VAL A 532 -12.93 8.43 0.03
C VAL A 532 -12.87 9.80 0.67
N LEU A 533 -12.41 9.88 1.92
CA LEU A 533 -12.52 11.07 2.76
C LEU A 533 -11.18 11.44 3.39
N GLY A 534 -10.75 12.70 3.21
CA GLY A 534 -9.58 13.26 3.89
C GLY A 534 -8.26 12.55 3.55
N GLY A 535 -7.41 12.40 4.56
CA GLY A 535 -6.03 11.94 4.44
C GLY A 535 -5.03 13.09 4.43
N CYS A 536 -3.81 12.79 3.98
CA CYS A 536 -2.71 13.73 3.80
C CYS A 536 -2.15 13.59 2.37
N ASP A 537 -1.84 14.71 1.72
CA ASP A 537 -1.29 14.76 0.36
C ASP A 537 0.25 14.69 0.31
N GLU A 538 0.81 14.65 -0.89
CA GLU A 538 2.27 14.63 -1.16
C GLU A 538 3.02 15.89 -0.71
N ARG A 539 2.30 16.94 -0.28
CA ARG A 539 2.85 18.22 0.19
C ARG A 539 2.74 18.35 1.71
N GLY A 540 2.15 17.36 2.39
CA GLY A 540 1.90 17.36 3.82
C GLY A 540 0.61 18.08 4.24
N ASN A 541 -0.28 18.45 3.30
CA ASN A 541 -1.56 19.07 3.64
C ASN A 541 -2.56 18.02 4.11
N PHE A 542 -3.16 18.25 5.28
CA PHE A 542 -4.30 17.47 5.73
C PHE A 542 -5.56 17.87 4.95
N LEU A 543 -6.25 16.89 4.38
CA LEU A 543 -7.34 17.11 3.44
C LEU A 543 -8.71 17.14 4.13
N LYS A 544 -9.59 17.99 3.59
CA LYS A 544 -11.04 17.98 3.83
C LYS A 544 -11.83 17.45 2.62
N SER A 545 -11.19 17.34 1.46
CA SER A 545 -11.82 16.91 0.22
C SER A 545 -12.25 15.45 0.26
N VAL A 546 -13.30 15.19 -0.50
CA VAL A 546 -14.05 13.93 -0.53
C VAL A 546 -14.20 13.54 -2.00
N GLU A 547 -13.86 12.31 -2.34
CA GLU A 547 -13.95 11.80 -3.72
C GLU A 547 -14.91 10.62 -3.77
N GLY A 548 -15.65 10.48 -4.87
CA GLY A 548 -16.54 9.35 -5.15
C GLY A 548 -16.11 8.58 -6.40
N PHE A 549 -15.83 7.28 -6.28
CA PHE A 549 -15.70 6.38 -7.43
C PHE A 549 -17.01 5.64 -7.65
N ASN A 550 -17.67 5.89 -8.77
CA ASN A 550 -18.91 5.23 -9.14
C ASN A 550 -18.62 4.06 -10.10
N PHE A 551 -19.08 2.85 -9.75
CA PHE A 551 -18.77 1.64 -10.52
C PHE A 551 -19.48 1.55 -11.88
N GLU A 552 -20.61 2.23 -12.07
CA GLU A 552 -21.36 2.24 -13.34
C GLU A 552 -20.70 3.16 -14.39
N ARG A 553 -20.19 4.31 -13.95
CA ARG A 553 -19.44 5.27 -14.79
C ARG A 553 -17.94 4.94 -14.88
N PHE A 554 -17.46 4.06 -13.99
CA PHE A 554 -16.05 3.68 -13.85
C PHE A 554 -15.11 4.88 -13.68
N SER A 555 -15.56 5.91 -12.97
CA SER A 555 -14.91 7.22 -12.90
C SER A 555 -14.94 7.82 -11.50
N TRP A 556 -13.89 8.59 -11.16
CA TRP A 556 -13.84 9.45 -9.97
C TRP A 556 -14.55 10.79 -10.21
N GLN A 557 -15.17 11.32 -9.16
CA GLN A 557 -15.74 12.67 -9.11
C GLN A 557 -15.48 13.30 -7.73
N GLU A 558 -15.29 14.62 -7.69
CA GLU A 558 -15.30 15.36 -6.43
C GLU A 558 -16.68 15.30 -5.77
N LEU A 559 -16.69 15.30 -4.44
CA LEU A 559 -17.85 15.42 -3.57
C LEU A 559 -17.63 16.58 -2.59
N PRO A 560 -18.69 17.11 -1.94
CA PRO A 560 -18.56 18.24 -1.03
C PRO A 560 -17.55 18.00 0.09
N ASP A 561 -16.66 18.96 0.31
CA ASP A 561 -15.69 18.97 1.40
C ASP A 561 -16.33 18.75 2.78
N MET A 562 -15.63 18.00 3.63
CA MET A 562 -15.87 18.02 5.08
C MET A 562 -15.64 19.43 5.65
N LYS A 563 -16.33 19.77 6.75
CA LYS A 563 -16.15 21.03 7.48
C LYS A 563 -14.84 21.05 8.29
N LYS A 564 -14.18 19.91 8.47
CA LYS A 564 -12.85 19.78 9.09
C LYS A 564 -11.92 18.92 8.24
N VAL A 565 -10.64 19.28 8.23
CA VAL A 565 -9.56 18.42 7.71
C VAL A 565 -9.36 17.22 8.64
N ARG A 566 -9.12 16.04 8.07
CA ARG A 566 -9.02 14.77 8.82
C ARG A 566 -7.98 13.84 8.22
N TYR A 567 -7.19 13.22 9.08
CA TYR A 567 -6.15 12.24 8.75
C TYR A 567 -6.04 11.27 9.93
N LEU A 568 -5.92 9.97 9.65
CA LEU A 568 -6.04 8.87 10.63
C LEU A 568 -7.33 8.98 11.48
N ALA A 569 -8.40 9.47 10.86
CA ALA A 569 -9.76 9.47 11.38
C ALA A 569 -10.46 8.14 11.07
N THR A 570 -11.71 7.98 11.51
CA THR A 570 -12.50 6.75 11.30
C THR A 570 -13.91 7.10 10.80
N ALA A 571 -14.48 6.25 9.94
CA ALA A 571 -15.76 6.48 9.29
C ALA A 571 -16.55 5.18 9.07
N VAL A 572 -17.88 5.29 9.11
CA VAL A 572 -18.84 4.20 8.83
C VAL A 572 -20.05 4.72 8.05
N VAL A 573 -20.78 3.82 7.39
CA VAL A 573 -22.12 4.11 6.86
C VAL A 573 -23.16 3.74 7.92
N ILE A 574 -24.21 4.55 8.03
CA ILE A 574 -25.41 4.31 8.84
C ILE A 574 -26.67 4.50 8.00
#